data_AF-A0A915EQ98-F1
#
_entry.id   AF-A0A915EQ98-F1
#
_cell.length_a   1.000
_cell.length_b   1.000
_cell.length_c   1.000
_cell.angle_alpha   90.00
_cell.angle_beta   90.00
_cell.angle_gamma   90.00
#
_symmetry.space_group_name_H-M   'P 1'
#
loop_
_entity.id
_entity.type
_entity.pdbx_description
1 polymer ?
#
loop_
_entity_poly.entity_id
_entity_poly.type
_entity_poly.pdbx_seq_one_letter_code
_entity_poly.pdbx_strand_id
1 'polypeptide(L)'
;MKMIRDNFLEVVVEHLTADRLVYDPSVGRSKSTFKPDTSIHTFFQSQNSDYLRSGYDRGHLAAAGNHRKSRNSIDQTFFLTNMSPQVGRGFNRDKWNDVEIHASCQEE
;
A
#
# COMPACT_ATOMS: atom_id res chain seq x y z
N MET A 1 18.11 -16.48 5.72
CA MET A 1 16.90 -15.65 5.89
C MET A 1 17.35 -14.20 5.96
N LYS A 2 17.04 -13.34 4.98
CA LYS A 2 17.36 -11.91 5.07
C LYS A 2 16.26 -11.30 5.96
N MET A 3 16.60 -10.82 7.16
CA MET A 3 15.63 -10.10 7.97
C MET A 3 15.23 -8.84 7.23
N ILE A 4 13.93 -8.63 7.06
CA ILE A 4 13.42 -7.35 6.59
C ILE A 4 13.63 -6.38 7.75
N ARG A 5 14.31 -5.26 7.50
CA ARG A 5 14.51 -4.21 8.50
C ARG A 5 13.18 -3.50 8.73
N ASP A 6 12.91 -3.09 9.97
CA ASP A 6 11.72 -2.30 10.34
C ASP A 6 11.82 -0.86 9.80
N ASN A 7 11.72 -0.75 8.48
CA ASN A 7 11.87 0.47 7.69
C ASN A 7 10.54 0.81 6.99
N PHE A 8 9.44 0.70 7.73
CA PHE A 8 8.08 0.99 7.28
C PHE A 8 7.37 1.91 8.29
N LEU A 9 6.29 2.57 7.86
CA LEU A 9 5.52 3.45 8.74
C LEU A 9 4.87 2.67 9.89
N GLU A 10 4.90 3.23 11.09
CA GLU A 10 4.27 2.63 12.27
C GLU A 10 2.73 2.66 12.16
N VAL A 11 2.19 3.79 11.67
CA VAL A 11 0.75 4.02 11.49
C VAL A 11 0.52 4.84 10.23
N VAL A 12 -0.59 4.55 9.54
CA VAL A 12 -1.15 5.39 8.49
C VAL A 12 -2.58 5.75 8.86
N VAL A 13 -2.98 6.99 8.59
CA VAL A 13 -4.32 7.50 8.86
C VAL A 13 -4.95 7.95 7.55
N GLU A 14 -6.15 7.44 7.27
CA GLU A 14 -6.93 7.78 6.09
C GLU A 14 -8.22 8.50 6.51
N HIS A 15 -8.63 9.50 5.72
CA HIS A 15 -9.94 10.14 5.87
C HIS A 15 -10.75 9.89 4.59
N LEU A 16 -11.65 8.91 4.69
CA LEU A 16 -12.51 8.44 3.62
C LEU A 16 -13.86 9.16 3.66
N THR A 17 -14.38 9.45 2.49
CA THR A 17 -15.72 10.02 2.28
C THR A 17 -16.24 9.48 0.96
N ALA A 18 -17.57 9.40 0.79
CA ALA A 18 -18.21 8.96 -0.45
C ALA A 18 -17.60 9.63 -1.70
N ASP A 19 -17.38 10.95 -1.64
CA ASP A 19 -16.84 11.73 -2.78
C ASP A 19 -15.37 11.40 -3.12
N ARG A 20 -14.61 10.84 -2.17
CA ARG A 20 -13.20 10.46 -2.34
C ARG A 20 -13.05 9.03 -2.82
N LEU A 21 -14.05 8.18 -2.57
CA LEU A 21 -14.08 6.78 -3.00
C LEU A 21 -14.61 6.61 -4.42
N VAL A 22 -15.14 7.67 -5.05
CA VAL A 22 -15.60 7.64 -6.44
C VAL A 22 -14.51 7.10 -7.36
N TYR A 23 -14.85 5.99 -8.02
CA TYR A 23 -13.97 5.31 -8.95
C TYR A 23 -13.83 6.09 -10.27
N ASP A 24 -12.60 6.52 -10.59
CA ASP A 24 -12.24 6.99 -11.93
C ASP A 24 -11.64 5.81 -12.73
N PRO A 25 -12.30 5.35 -13.82
CA PRO A 25 -11.80 4.26 -14.66
C PRO A 25 -10.43 4.52 -15.27
N SER A 26 -10.04 5.80 -15.42
CA SER A 26 -8.72 6.20 -15.93
C SER A 26 -7.60 6.07 -14.88
N VAL A 27 -7.95 5.89 -13.60
CA VAL A 27 -7.03 5.79 -12.45
C VAL A 27 -6.98 4.35 -11.94
N GLY A 28 -6.28 3.50 -12.69
CA GLY A 28 -6.00 2.12 -12.30
C GLY A 28 -4.60 1.93 -11.70
N ARG A 29 -4.49 0.97 -10.76
CA ARG A 29 -3.24 0.55 -10.10
C ARG A 29 -2.20 -0.07 -11.05
N SER A 30 -2.62 -0.51 -12.24
CA SER A 30 -1.78 -1.23 -13.20
C SER A 30 -0.61 -0.40 -13.74
N LYS A 31 -0.68 0.94 -13.65
CA LYS A 31 0.41 1.84 -14.05
C LYS A 31 1.28 2.30 -12.88
N SER A 32 0.94 1.93 -11.64
CA SER A 32 1.68 2.31 -10.44
C SER A 32 2.81 1.32 -10.17
N THR A 33 3.96 1.81 -9.72
CA THR A 33 5.15 1.00 -9.49
C THR A 33 5.65 1.17 -8.06
N PHE A 34 6.00 0.04 -7.42
CA PHE A 34 6.60 0.07 -6.09
C PHE A 34 7.97 0.74 -6.13
N LYS A 35 8.14 1.80 -5.35
CA LYS A 35 9.35 2.63 -5.37
C LYS A 35 9.76 3.07 -3.97
N PRO A 36 11.07 3.16 -3.68
CA PRO A 36 11.54 3.76 -2.44
C PRO A 36 11.13 5.22 -2.37
N ASP A 37 10.93 5.71 -1.15
CA ASP A 37 10.67 7.12 -0.89
C ASP A 37 12.02 7.85 -0.70
N THR A 38 12.33 8.76 -1.62
CA THR A 38 13.60 9.50 -1.62
C THR A 38 13.67 10.58 -0.54
N SER A 39 12.55 10.88 0.14
CA SER A 39 12.54 11.81 1.27
C SER A 39 13.12 11.21 2.56
N ILE A 40 13.16 9.88 2.66
CA ILE A 40 13.72 9.15 3.80
C ILE A 40 15.24 9.05 3.64
N HIS A 41 16.00 9.14 4.73
CA HIS A 41 17.45 8.92 4.66
C HIS A 41 17.76 7.49 4.19
N THR A 42 18.76 7.33 3.31
CA THR A 42 19.04 6.05 2.59
C THR A 42 19.24 4.85 3.50
N PHE A 43 19.76 5.03 4.72
CA PHE A 43 19.89 3.97 5.72
C PHE A 43 18.56 3.39 6.22
N PHE A 44 17.50 4.20 6.20
CA PHE A 44 16.15 3.82 6.65
C PHE A 44 15.19 3.58 5.47
N GLN A 45 15.66 3.72 4.23
CA GLN A 45 14.85 3.41 3.05
C GLN A 45 14.71 1.90 2.87
N SER A 46 13.46 1.43 2.82
CA SER A 46 13.14 0.11 2.30
C SER A 46 13.40 0.04 0.79
N GLN A 47 13.93 -1.10 0.32
CA GLN A 47 14.15 -1.33 -1.11
C GLN A 47 13.35 -2.52 -1.63
N ASN A 48 13.03 -2.53 -2.92
CA ASN A 48 12.34 -3.66 -3.56
C ASN A 48 13.09 -4.99 -3.38
N SER A 49 14.42 -4.93 -3.29
CA SER A 49 15.28 -6.11 -3.05
C SER A 49 15.18 -6.68 -1.63
N ASP A 50 14.57 -5.97 -0.68
CA ASP A 50 14.30 -6.48 0.66
C ASP A 50 13.06 -7.39 0.69
N TYR A 51 12.10 -7.12 -0.20
CA TYR A 51 10.89 -7.94 -0.36
C TYR A 51 11.08 -9.08 -1.37
N LEU A 52 12.01 -8.96 -2.31
CA LEU A 52 12.24 -9.97 -3.34
C LEU A 52 12.68 -11.31 -2.71
N ARG A 53 11.89 -12.36 -2.94
CA ARG A 53 12.12 -13.73 -2.41
C ARG A 53 12.15 -13.81 -0.88
N SER A 54 11.56 -12.85 -0.17
CA SER A 54 11.45 -12.89 1.29
C SER A 54 10.40 -13.88 1.80
N GLY A 55 9.46 -14.28 0.93
CA GLY A 55 8.26 -15.03 1.30
C GLY A 55 7.06 -14.14 1.66
N TYR A 56 7.25 -12.81 1.68
CA TYR A 56 6.23 -11.82 2.02
C TYR A 56 5.88 -10.94 0.82
N ASP A 57 4.63 -10.47 0.81
CA ASP A 57 4.19 -9.41 -0.09
C ASP A 57 4.57 -8.03 0.46
N ARG A 58 4.56 -7.04 -0.44
CA ARG A 58 4.52 -5.62 -0.09
C ARG A 58 3.06 -5.25 0.20
N GLY A 59 2.66 -5.42 1.46
CA GLY A 59 1.30 -5.14 1.90
C GLY A 59 1.12 -3.65 2.21
N HIS A 60 0.09 -3.05 1.62
CA HIS A 60 -0.20 -1.63 1.82
C HIS A 60 -0.70 -1.38 3.25
N LEU A 61 -0.34 -0.24 3.84
CA LEU A 61 -0.96 0.26 5.06
C LEU A 61 -2.16 1.16 4.72
N ALA A 62 -1.96 2.17 3.86
CA ALA A 62 -3.05 2.84 3.14
C ALA A 62 -3.33 2.12 1.82
N ALA A 63 -4.54 1.56 1.69
CA ALA A 63 -4.92 0.74 0.56
C ALA A 63 -5.01 1.57 -0.73
N ALA A 64 -4.41 1.10 -1.83
CA ALA A 64 -4.55 1.74 -3.14
C ALA A 64 -6.03 1.86 -3.60
N GLY A 65 -6.89 1.01 -3.05
CA GLY A 65 -8.34 1.04 -3.27
C GLY A 65 -9.02 2.34 -2.88
N ASN A 66 -8.52 2.98 -1.81
CA ASN A 66 -9.11 4.15 -1.18
C ASN A 66 -8.73 5.47 -1.89
N HIS A 67 -7.78 5.42 -2.82
CA HIS A 67 -7.13 6.60 -3.40
C HIS A 67 -7.30 6.69 -4.93
N ARG A 68 -8.47 6.31 -5.45
CA ARG A 68 -8.72 6.16 -6.89
C ARG A 68 -9.19 7.42 -7.62
N LYS A 69 -9.33 8.55 -6.93
CA LYS A 69 -9.78 9.83 -7.53
C LYS A 69 -8.70 10.55 -8.33
N SER A 70 -7.41 10.28 -8.08
CA SER A 70 -6.31 10.92 -8.81
C SER A 70 -5.13 9.97 -9.02
N ARG A 71 -4.46 10.11 -10.17
CA ARG A 71 -3.24 9.35 -10.48
C ARG A 71 -2.15 9.55 -9.43
N ASN A 72 -1.98 10.79 -8.96
CA ASN A 72 -0.97 11.12 -7.97
C ASN A 72 -1.27 10.41 -6.62
N SER A 73 -2.52 10.43 -6.15
CA SER A 73 -2.89 9.78 -4.89
C SER A 73 -2.64 8.28 -4.93
N ILE A 74 -3.10 7.57 -5.97
CA ILE A 74 -2.85 6.13 -6.08
C ILE A 74 -1.36 5.82 -6.21
N ASP A 75 -0.59 6.62 -6.95
CA ASP A 75 0.85 6.38 -7.11
C ASP A 75 1.65 6.59 -5.81
N GLN A 76 1.17 7.46 -4.91
CA GLN A 76 1.77 7.65 -3.58
C GLN A 76 1.57 6.44 -2.66
N THR A 77 0.48 5.68 -2.82
CA THR A 77 0.28 4.48 -2.00
C THR A 77 1.32 3.39 -2.29
N PHE A 78 2.03 3.47 -3.42
CA PHE A 78 3.06 2.52 -3.84
C PHE A 78 4.48 2.86 -3.34
N PHE A 79 4.62 3.90 -2.51
CA PHE A 79 5.88 4.12 -1.80
C PHE A 79 6.16 2.99 -0.81
N LEU A 80 7.42 2.54 -0.74
CA LEU A 80 7.83 1.46 0.16
C LEU A 80 7.73 1.82 1.64
N THR A 81 7.62 3.11 1.98
CA THR A 81 7.27 3.58 3.34
C THR A 81 5.86 3.16 3.75
N ASN A 82 4.94 3.05 2.79
CA ASN A 82 3.57 2.56 2.99
C ASN A 82 3.47 1.02 2.89
N MET A 83 4.60 0.29 2.87
CA MET A 83 4.61 -1.17 2.75
C MET A 83 5.08 -1.81 4.03
N SER A 84 4.33 -2.81 4.49
CA SER A 84 4.76 -3.75 5.52
C SER A 84 4.91 -5.16 4.92
N PRO A 85 5.83 -5.99 5.41
CA PRO A 85 5.90 -7.40 5.01
C PRO A 85 4.66 -8.15 5.48
N GLN A 86 3.81 -8.55 4.54
CA GLN A 86 2.58 -9.27 4.86
C GLN A 86 2.59 -10.67 4.26
N VAL A 87 2.00 -11.64 4.97
CA VAL A 87 1.76 -12.97 4.41
C VAL A 87 0.86 -12.80 3.18
N GLY A 88 1.27 -13.36 2.04
CA GLY A 88 0.55 -13.16 0.79
C GLY A 88 -0.79 -13.89 0.74
N ARG A 89 -0.74 -15.20 0.49
CA ARG A 89 -1.94 -16.06 0.43
C ARG A 89 -2.50 -16.28 1.84
N GLY A 90 -3.81 -16.11 1.99
CA GLY A 90 -4.56 -16.25 3.23
C GLY A 90 -4.65 -14.96 4.04
N PHE A 91 -3.90 -13.91 3.69
CA PHE A 91 -3.86 -12.66 4.44
C PHE A 91 -3.93 -11.42 3.53
N ASN A 92 -2.80 -10.88 3.04
CA ASN A 92 -2.76 -9.64 2.24
C ASN A 92 -3.69 -9.70 1.01
N ARG A 93 -3.69 -10.84 0.31
CA ARG A 93 -4.47 -11.03 -0.92
C ARG A 93 -5.92 -11.45 -0.68
N ASP A 94 -6.26 -11.77 0.56
CA ASP A 94 -7.54 -12.38 0.94
C ASP A 94 -8.15 -11.60 2.12
N LYS A 95 -7.95 -12.07 3.36
CA LYS A 95 -8.66 -11.55 4.54
C LYS A 95 -8.36 -10.09 4.88
N TRP A 96 -7.15 -9.62 4.60
CA TRP A 96 -6.83 -8.20 4.79
C TRP A 96 -7.58 -7.33 3.77
N ASN A 97 -7.60 -7.75 2.51
CA ASN A 97 -8.38 -7.08 1.46
C ASN A 97 -9.90 -7.11 1.75
N ASP A 98 -10.43 -8.18 2.37
CA ASP A 98 -11.83 -8.21 2.83
C ASP A 98 -12.12 -7.06 3.82
N VAL A 99 -11.19 -6.80 4.74
CA VAL A 99 -11.31 -5.70 5.73
C VAL A 99 -11.21 -4.33 5.04
N GLU A 100 -10.27 -4.16 4.11
CA GLU A 100 -10.13 -2.91 3.34
C GLU A 100 -11.40 -2.59 2.53
N ILE A 101 -12.00 -3.60 1.87
CA ILE A 101 -13.27 -3.45 1.16
C ILE A 101 -14.40 -3.10 2.13
N HIS A 102 -14.47 -3.79 3.28
CA HIS A 102 -15.51 -3.51 4.27
C HIS A 102 -15.43 -2.06 4.79
N ALA A 103 -14.22 -1.56 5.08
CA ALA A 103 -14.02 -0.20 5.58
C ALA A 103 -14.43 0.86 4.55
N SER A 104 -14.25 0.61 3.25
CA SER A 104 -14.61 1.54 2.18
C SER A 104 -16.11 1.51 1.82
N CYS A 105 -16.79 0.37 1.96
CA CYS A 105 -18.24 0.28 1.70
C CYS A 105 -19.12 0.91 2.79
N GLN A 106 -18.61 1.24 3.99
CA GLN A 106 -19.41 1.92 5.03
C GLN A 106 -19.69 3.39 4.69
N GLU A 107 -19.02 3.93 3.67
CA GLU A 107 -19.08 5.33 3.26
C GLU A 107 -19.75 5.52 1.87
N GLU A 108 -20.23 4.44 1.23
CA GLU A 108 -21.06 4.48 0.01
C GLU A 108 -22.56 4.62 0.35
#